data_AF-A0A2G1XZN5-F1
#
_entry.id   AF-A0A2G1XZN5-F1
#
_cell.length_a   1.000
_cell.length_b   1.000
_cell.length_c   1.000
_cell.angle_alpha   90.00
_cell.angle_beta   90.00
_cell.angle_gamma   90.00
#
_symmetry.space_group_name_H-M   'P 1'
#
loop_
_entity.id
_entity.type
_entity.pdbx_description
1 polymer ?
#
loop_
_entity_poly.entity_id
_entity_poly.type
_entity_poly.pdbx_seq_one_letter_code
_entity_poly.pdbx_strand_id
1 'polypeptide(L)'
;MGGSLKKNSFGIKTYTDKVHAFNMKKGLWYELDPMNKAKEVSGIVVSDKIYLLGGFYRKALTEIESLDLNTNQWKKEGDLFEGMKSPAIANNNEVLYIFENGKMITFNILTKELNEYLVDLDLRGAKMFFSKNQLYILGGYLGTNYSKMPSKRVYKISIIDFEKTKVNRSKLF
;
A
#
# COMPACT_ATOMS: atom_id res chain seq x y z
N MET A 1 7.65 8.36 5.65
CA MET A 1 8.47 8.16 4.44
C MET A 1 7.83 8.96 3.32
N GLY A 2 8.63 9.74 2.58
CA GLY A 2 8.12 10.57 1.50
C GLY A 2 7.07 11.60 1.94
N GLY A 3 6.14 11.88 1.03
CA GLY A 3 5.02 12.78 1.23
C GLY A 3 5.06 14.00 0.32
N SER A 4 4.09 14.90 0.51
CA SER A 4 4.08 16.21 -0.14
C SER A 4 4.59 17.29 0.81
N LEU A 5 5.44 18.17 0.28
CA LEU A 5 6.05 19.27 1.04
C LEU A 5 5.25 20.56 0.94
N LYS A 6 4.81 20.88 -0.28
CA LYS A 6 4.05 22.10 -0.57
C LYS A 6 3.15 21.91 -1.79
N LYS A 7 2.15 22.77 -1.90
CA LYS A 7 1.24 22.86 -3.05
C LYS A 7 1.25 24.31 -3.54
N ASN A 8 1.48 24.52 -4.84
CA ASN A 8 1.44 25.86 -5.42
C ASN A 8 -0.01 26.32 -5.71
N SER A 9 -0.18 27.56 -6.18
CA SER A 9 -1.48 28.15 -6.53
C SER A 9 -2.23 27.39 -7.63
N PHE A 10 -1.51 26.74 -8.56
CA PHE A 10 -2.08 25.87 -9.60
C PHE A 10 -2.45 24.47 -9.08
N GLY A 11 -2.27 24.22 -7.80
CA GLY A 11 -2.58 22.95 -7.15
C GLY A 11 -1.57 21.83 -7.39
N ILE A 12 -0.42 22.13 -7.98
CA ILE A 12 0.67 21.19 -8.20
C ILE A 12 1.44 21.00 -6.90
N LYS A 13 1.60 19.74 -6.49
CA LYS A 13 2.37 19.36 -5.30
C LYS A 13 3.84 19.15 -5.64
N THR A 14 4.72 19.59 -4.74
CA THR A 14 6.11 19.15 -4.65
C THR A 14 6.20 17.99 -3.65
N TYR A 15 6.91 16.93 -4.01
CA TYR A 15 7.05 15.72 -3.20
C TYR A 15 8.46 15.59 -2.66
N THR A 16 8.63 14.77 -1.62
CA THR A 16 9.93 14.35 -1.11
C THR A 16 10.08 12.85 -1.20
N ASP A 17 11.31 12.39 -1.40
CA ASP A 17 11.78 11.01 -1.32
C ASP A 17 12.42 10.67 0.03
N LYS A 18 12.59 11.66 0.91
CA LYS A 18 13.27 11.48 2.19
C LYS A 18 12.56 10.48 3.09
N VAL A 19 13.39 9.72 3.81
CA VAL A 19 12.95 8.70 4.76
C VAL A 19 13.54 9.06 6.11
N HIS A 20 12.70 9.11 7.14
CA HIS A 20 13.12 9.41 8.49
C HIS A 20 12.66 8.30 9.43
N ALA A 21 13.54 7.89 10.34
CA ALA A 21 13.27 6.91 11.38
C ALA A 21 13.43 7.56 12.76
N PHE A 22 12.48 7.32 13.66
CA PHE A 22 12.54 7.80 15.03
C PHE A 22 12.97 6.69 15.98
N ASN A 23 14.10 6.88 16.66
CA ASN A 23 14.53 5.97 17.70
C ASN A 23 13.91 6.38 19.04
N MET A 24 12.88 5.64 19.48
CA MET A 24 12.17 5.93 20.73
C MET A 24 13.05 5.84 21.98
N LYS A 25 14.11 5.01 21.97
CA LYS A 25 15.02 4.86 23.14
C LYS A 25 15.94 6.07 23.30
N LYS A 26 16.44 6.61 22.18
CA LYS A 26 17.37 7.75 22.16
C LYS A 26 16.66 9.10 22.03
N GLY A 27 15.40 9.12 21.58
CA GLY A 27 14.65 10.34 21.28
C GLY A 27 15.18 11.08 20.04
N LEU A 28 15.89 10.39 19.14
CA LEU A 28 16.54 10.99 17.97
C LEU A 28 15.88 10.56 16.67
N TRP A 29 15.83 11.50 15.71
CA TRP A 29 15.50 11.23 14.33
C TRP A 29 16.76 10.94 13.52
N TYR A 30 16.67 9.95 12.63
CA TYR A 30 17.70 9.57 11.68
C TYR A 30 17.15 9.69 10.27
N GLU A 31 17.94 10.20 9.34
CA GLU A 31 17.65 10.13 7.91
C GLU A 31 18.18 8.79 7.37
N LEU A 32 17.33 8.04 6.69
CA LEU A 32 17.67 6.79 6.00
C LEU A 32 17.88 7.07 4.50
N ASP A 33 18.30 6.05 3.74
CA ASP A 33 18.49 6.21 2.30
C ASP A 33 17.17 6.63 1.62
N PRO A 34 17.20 7.64 0.73
CA PRO A 34 16.00 8.17 0.12
C PRO A 34 15.32 7.13 -0.77
N MET A 35 13.99 7.22 -0.89
CA MET A 35 13.25 6.42 -1.85
C MET A 35 13.74 6.68 -3.28
N ASN A 36 13.62 5.71 -4.18
CA ASN A 36 13.97 5.90 -5.60
C ASN A 36 13.17 7.02 -6.29
N LYS A 37 12.03 7.42 -5.71
CA LYS A 37 11.12 8.42 -6.26
C LYS A 37 10.36 9.13 -5.16
N ALA A 38 10.31 10.46 -5.27
CA ALA A 38 9.50 11.29 -4.40
C ALA A 38 8.00 11.07 -4.65
N LYS A 39 7.24 10.66 -3.61
CA LYS A 39 5.81 10.33 -3.72
C LYS A 39 5.10 10.36 -2.37
N GLU A 40 3.77 10.50 -2.41
CA GLU A 40 2.91 10.10 -1.29
C GLU A 40 2.70 8.57 -1.37
N VAL A 41 2.85 7.84 -0.28
CA VAL A 41 2.81 6.37 -0.33
C VAL A 41 2.35 5.76 0.99
N SER A 42 1.75 4.57 0.90
CA SER A 42 1.48 3.71 2.07
C SER A 42 2.55 2.62 2.14
N GLY A 43 3.06 2.36 3.34
CA GLY A 43 4.06 1.32 3.57
C GLY A 43 3.72 0.43 4.75
N ILE A 44 4.22 -0.81 4.71
CA ILE A 44 4.01 -1.82 5.75
C ILE A 44 5.31 -2.55 6.06
N VAL A 45 5.53 -2.86 7.33
CA VAL A 45 6.69 -3.64 7.78
C VAL A 45 6.36 -5.12 7.69
N VAL A 46 7.28 -5.90 7.12
CA VAL A 46 7.28 -7.36 7.15
C VAL A 46 8.69 -7.84 7.43
N SER A 47 8.89 -8.54 8.54
CA SER A 47 10.21 -8.91 9.04
C SER A 47 11.15 -7.69 9.09
N ASP A 48 12.33 -7.75 8.47
CA ASP A 48 13.32 -6.66 8.45
C ASP A 48 13.16 -5.73 7.24
N LYS A 49 11.99 -5.70 6.60
CA LYS A 49 11.74 -4.89 5.40
C LYS A 49 10.53 -3.99 5.54
N ILE A 50 10.62 -2.80 4.96
CA ILE A 50 9.46 -1.93 4.72
C ILE A 50 9.07 -2.06 3.25
N TYR A 51 7.85 -2.50 2.98
CA TYR A 51 7.27 -2.55 1.65
C TYR A 51 6.46 -1.28 1.37
N LEU A 52 6.68 -0.67 0.21
CA LEU A 52 5.91 0.42 -0.35
C LEU A 52 5.09 -0.08 -1.53
N LEU A 53 3.78 0.19 -1.50
CA LEU A 53 2.82 -0.38 -2.45
C LEU A 53 2.11 0.76 -3.19
N GLY A 54 2.50 0.98 -4.45
CA GLY A 54 1.99 2.03 -5.31
C GLY A 54 2.37 3.43 -4.83
N GLY A 55 1.35 4.28 -4.63
CA GLY A 55 1.48 5.67 -4.19
C GLY A 55 1.04 6.68 -5.24
N PHE A 56 1.43 7.94 -5.04
CA PHE A 56 1.02 9.05 -5.89
C PHE A 56 2.19 9.99 -6.19
N TYR A 57 2.46 10.14 -7.49
CA TYR A 57 3.28 11.21 -8.03
C TYR A 57 2.60 11.75 -9.29
N ARG A 58 1.73 12.76 -9.11
CA ARG A 58 0.83 13.34 -10.14
C ARG A 58 -0.19 12.37 -10.75
N LYS A 59 0.10 11.08 -10.76
CA LYS A 59 -0.76 9.93 -11.09
C LYS A 59 -0.56 8.84 -10.03
N ALA A 60 -1.51 7.90 -9.99
CA ALA A 60 -1.35 6.69 -9.19
C ALA A 60 -0.20 5.84 -9.74
N LEU A 61 0.50 5.14 -8.85
CA LEU A 61 1.75 4.45 -9.11
C LEU A 61 1.58 2.93 -8.95
N THR A 62 2.34 2.16 -9.72
CA THR A 62 2.29 0.68 -9.74
C THR A 62 3.41 0.08 -8.92
N GLU A 63 4.48 0.82 -8.64
CA GLU A 63 5.73 0.28 -8.14
C GLU A 63 5.54 -0.42 -6.78
N ILE A 64 6.07 -1.64 -6.66
CA ILE A 64 6.25 -2.36 -5.39
C ILE A 64 7.75 -2.28 -5.06
N GLU A 65 8.08 -1.63 -3.96
CA GLU A 65 9.47 -1.42 -3.53
C GLU A 65 9.65 -1.88 -2.10
N SER A 66 10.82 -2.39 -1.75
CA SER A 66 11.19 -2.71 -0.38
C SER A 66 12.45 -1.97 0.05
N LEU A 67 12.49 -1.54 1.31
CA LEU A 67 13.70 -1.09 2.00
C LEU A 67 14.12 -2.18 2.97
N ASP A 68 15.33 -2.71 2.80
CA ASP A 68 15.94 -3.60 3.77
C ASP A 68 16.51 -2.80 4.94
N LEU A 69 16.00 -3.04 6.15
CA LEU A 69 16.38 -2.27 7.34
C LEU A 69 17.75 -2.65 7.90
N ASN A 70 18.31 -3.80 7.50
CA ASN A 70 19.64 -4.23 7.92
C ASN A 70 20.71 -3.60 7.03
N THR A 71 20.47 -3.49 5.73
CA THR A 71 21.43 -2.93 4.77
C THR A 71 21.15 -1.49 4.38
N ASN A 72 19.98 -0.95 4.73
CA ASN A 72 19.46 0.35 4.31
C ASN A 72 19.32 0.49 2.77
N GLN A 73 19.14 -0.62 2.04
CA GLN A 73 19.07 -0.60 0.57
C GLN A 73 17.65 -0.77 0.04
N TRP A 74 17.32 0.03 -0.97
CA TRP A 74 16.08 -0.08 -1.73
C TRP A 74 16.16 -1.16 -2.81
N LYS A 75 15.06 -1.88 -2.99
CA LYS A 75 14.89 -2.87 -4.06
C LYS A 75 13.52 -2.70 -4.71
N LYS A 76 13.46 -2.78 -6.04
CA LYS A 76 12.21 -2.95 -6.77
C LYS A 76 11.79 -4.43 -6.69
N GLU A 77 10.62 -4.70 -6.15
CA GLU A 77 10.08 -6.05 -5.96
C GLU A 77 9.07 -6.44 -7.05
N GLY A 78 8.53 -5.47 -7.78
CA GLY A 78 7.60 -5.69 -8.88
C GLY A 78 6.75 -4.46 -9.18
N ASP A 79 5.63 -4.69 -9.84
CA ASP A 79 4.63 -3.68 -10.17
C ASP A 79 3.22 -4.24 -9.93
N LEU A 80 2.29 -3.44 -9.44
CA LEU A 80 0.86 -3.74 -9.42
C LEU A 80 0.34 -3.88 -10.86
N PHE A 81 -0.86 -4.43 -11.03
CA PHE A 81 -1.48 -4.49 -12.36
C PHE A 81 -1.96 -3.12 -12.85
N GLU A 82 -2.17 -2.18 -11.92
CA GLU A 82 -2.57 -0.81 -12.19
C GLU A 82 -2.15 0.10 -11.04
N GLY A 83 -2.12 1.41 -11.32
CA GLY A 83 -1.67 2.37 -10.33
C GLY A 83 -2.65 2.51 -9.18
N MET A 84 -2.19 2.31 -7.94
CA MET A 84 -2.97 2.52 -6.73
C MET A 84 -2.45 3.73 -5.95
N LYS A 85 -3.34 4.65 -5.61
CA LYS A 85 -2.96 5.95 -5.04
C LYS A 85 -2.63 5.86 -3.55
N SER A 86 -3.53 5.26 -2.77
CA SER A 86 -3.43 5.15 -1.32
C SER A 86 -4.15 3.86 -0.88
N PRO A 87 -3.65 2.69 -1.31
CA PRO A 87 -4.32 1.44 -1.01
C PRO A 87 -4.34 1.17 0.50
N ALA A 88 -5.36 0.46 0.94
CA ALA A 88 -5.38 -0.18 2.24
C ALA A 88 -4.45 -1.39 2.20
N ILE A 89 -3.58 -1.56 3.21
CA ILE A 89 -2.54 -2.59 3.20
C ILE A 89 -2.51 -3.35 4.52
N ALA A 90 -2.32 -4.67 4.47
CA ALA A 90 -2.14 -5.55 5.62
C ALA A 90 -1.22 -6.73 5.22
N ASN A 91 -0.75 -7.52 6.18
CA ASN A 91 0.05 -8.71 5.89
C ASN A 91 -0.20 -9.84 6.91
N ASN A 92 0.18 -11.06 6.56
CA ASN A 92 0.26 -12.22 7.45
C ASN A 92 1.70 -12.78 7.54
N ASN A 93 2.72 -11.91 7.50
CA ASN A 93 4.15 -12.20 7.41
C ASN A 93 4.67 -12.80 6.10
N GLU A 94 3.82 -13.41 5.27
CA GLU A 94 4.25 -13.99 3.97
C GLU A 94 3.57 -13.32 2.78
N VAL A 95 2.31 -12.91 2.94
CA VAL A 95 1.50 -12.30 1.90
C VAL A 95 1.16 -10.88 2.30
N LEU A 96 1.40 -9.94 1.39
CA LEU A 96 0.85 -8.58 1.46
C LEU A 96 -0.54 -8.58 0.83
N TYR A 97 -1.51 -8.04 1.56
CA TYR A 97 -2.86 -7.79 1.07
C TYR A 97 -3.01 -6.31 0.78
N ILE A 98 -3.51 -5.99 -0.41
CA ILE A 98 -3.59 -4.63 -0.93
C ILE A 98 -5.01 -4.43 -1.46
N PHE A 99 -5.69 -3.38 -1.01
CA PHE A 99 -7.07 -3.11 -1.41
C PHE A 99 -7.27 -1.64 -1.80
N GLU A 100 -7.80 -1.42 -3.00
CA GLU A 100 -8.29 -0.10 -3.42
C GLU A 100 -9.38 -0.27 -4.49
N ASN A 101 -10.53 0.38 -4.30
CA ASN A 101 -11.58 0.54 -5.31
C ASN A 101 -12.01 -0.78 -5.98
N GLY A 102 -12.52 -1.71 -5.18
CA GLY A 102 -13.06 -2.99 -5.67
C GLY A 102 -11.99 -4.02 -6.08
N LYS A 103 -10.71 -3.68 -5.95
CA LYS A 103 -9.60 -4.59 -6.28
C LYS A 103 -8.89 -5.02 -5.01
N MET A 104 -8.84 -6.32 -4.79
CA MET A 104 -8.05 -6.96 -3.76
C MET A 104 -6.87 -7.66 -4.43
N ILE A 105 -5.66 -7.38 -3.98
CA ILE A 105 -4.44 -7.94 -4.53
C ILE A 105 -3.67 -8.64 -3.41
N THR A 106 -3.17 -9.83 -3.69
CA THR A 106 -2.23 -10.56 -2.84
C THR A 106 -0.85 -10.57 -3.49
N PHE A 107 0.20 -10.22 -2.75
CA PHE A 107 1.58 -10.37 -3.17
C PHE A 107 2.31 -11.28 -2.19
N ASN A 108 2.68 -12.49 -2.63
CA ASN A 108 3.49 -13.40 -1.84
C ASN A 108 4.96 -12.96 -1.91
N ILE A 109 5.55 -12.59 -0.78
CA ILE A 109 6.90 -12.01 -0.75
C ILE A 109 8.00 -13.04 -1.01
N LEU A 110 7.71 -14.33 -0.83
CA LEU A 110 8.64 -15.45 -1.04
C LEU A 110 8.58 -15.93 -2.49
N THR A 111 7.38 -16.27 -2.97
CA THR A 111 7.20 -16.80 -4.33
C THR A 111 7.18 -15.70 -5.39
N LYS A 112 7.02 -14.43 -4.98
CA LYS A 112 6.87 -13.27 -5.88
C LYS A 112 5.63 -13.33 -6.78
N GLU A 113 4.66 -14.14 -6.41
CA GLU A 113 3.38 -14.22 -7.10
C GLU A 113 2.47 -13.06 -6.70
N LEU A 114 1.87 -12.41 -7.70
CA LEU A 114 0.89 -11.34 -7.55
C LEU A 114 -0.44 -11.79 -8.16
N ASN A 115 -1.50 -11.85 -7.35
CA ASN A 115 -2.84 -12.21 -7.79
C ASN A 115 -3.83 -11.07 -7.49
N GLU A 116 -4.75 -10.82 -8.41
CA GLU A 116 -5.85 -9.86 -8.26
C GLU A 116 -7.19 -10.57 -8.20
N TYR A 117 -8.07 -10.07 -7.34
CA TYR A 117 -9.44 -10.50 -7.14
C TYR A 117 -10.36 -9.27 -7.20
N LEU A 118 -11.54 -9.45 -7.80
CA LEU A 118 -12.57 -8.43 -7.82
C LEU A 118 -13.49 -8.63 -6.62
N VAL A 119 -13.71 -7.55 -5.87
CA VAL A 119 -14.57 -7.51 -4.69
C VAL A 119 -15.62 -6.43 -4.91
N ASP A 120 -16.88 -6.73 -4.61
CA ASP A 120 -17.99 -5.77 -4.69
C ASP A 120 -17.91 -4.74 -3.54
N LEU A 121 -16.87 -3.92 -3.57
CA LEU A 121 -16.53 -2.95 -2.55
C LEU A 121 -15.76 -1.77 -3.16
N ASP A 122 -16.47 -0.77 -3.67
CA ASP A 122 -15.90 0.41 -4.34
C ASP A 122 -15.36 1.48 -3.36
N LEU A 123 -14.65 1.05 -2.32
CA LEU A 123 -14.09 1.95 -1.32
C LEU A 123 -12.69 2.43 -1.70
N ARG A 124 -12.48 3.74 -1.52
CA ARG A 124 -11.17 4.38 -1.60
C ARG A 124 -10.75 4.92 -0.24
N GLY A 125 -9.44 4.99 0.00
CA GLY A 125 -8.89 5.54 1.24
C GLY A 125 -9.30 4.80 2.52
N ALA A 126 -9.74 3.54 2.40
CA ALA A 126 -9.97 2.67 3.54
C ALA A 126 -8.64 2.30 4.22
N LYS A 127 -8.74 1.73 5.43
CA LYS A 127 -7.62 1.07 6.11
C LYS A 127 -7.90 -0.41 6.25
N MET A 128 -6.86 -1.23 6.24
CA MET A 128 -6.98 -2.67 6.33
C MET A 128 -6.10 -3.21 7.45
N PHE A 129 -6.60 -4.18 8.18
CA PHE A 129 -5.91 -4.80 9.31
C PHE A 129 -6.09 -6.31 9.23
N PHE A 130 -5.05 -7.07 9.57
CA PHE A 130 -5.10 -8.53 9.62
C PHE A 130 -5.18 -9.01 11.08
N SER A 131 -6.10 -9.93 11.37
CA SER A 131 -6.17 -10.60 12.68
C SER A 131 -6.94 -11.91 12.55
N LYS A 132 -6.46 -12.98 13.20
CA LYS A 132 -7.13 -14.30 13.25
C LYS A 132 -7.62 -14.79 11.87
N ASN A 133 -6.71 -14.81 10.88
CA ASN A 133 -6.97 -15.22 9.50
C ASN A 133 -8.03 -14.39 8.76
N GLN A 134 -8.26 -13.15 9.20
CA GLN A 134 -9.28 -12.27 8.66
C GLN A 134 -8.70 -10.89 8.38
N LEU A 135 -9.08 -10.33 7.24
CA LEU A 135 -8.83 -8.95 6.86
C LEU A 135 -10.03 -8.11 7.26
N TYR A 136 -9.78 -7.00 7.95
CA TYR A 136 -10.75 -6.02 8.36
C TYR A 136 -10.54 -4.74 7.58
N ILE A 137 -11.47 -4.38 6.71
CA ILE A 137 -11.44 -3.15 5.92
C ILE A 137 -12.35 -2.12 6.60
N LEU A 138 -11.76 -1.00 7.01
CA LEU A 138 -12.39 0.01 7.85
C LEU A 138 -12.52 1.35 7.12
N GLY A 139 -13.73 1.88 7.14
CA GLY A 139 -14.03 3.24 6.72
C GLY A 139 -13.81 3.47 5.22
N GLY A 140 -13.06 4.52 4.90
CA GLY A 140 -12.88 4.98 3.52
C GLY A 140 -14.07 5.80 3.03
N TYR A 141 -14.17 5.94 1.72
CA TYR A 141 -15.27 6.66 1.08
C TYR A 141 -15.66 6.03 -0.24
N LEU A 142 -16.93 6.18 -0.59
CA LEU A 142 -17.46 5.95 -1.93
C LEU A 142 -17.27 7.23 -2.72
N GLY A 143 -16.51 7.17 -3.82
CA GLY A 143 -16.24 8.32 -4.66
C GLY A 143 -17.04 8.26 -5.96
N THR A 144 -17.83 9.29 -6.24
CA THR A 144 -18.27 9.60 -7.60
C THR A 144 -17.37 10.70 -8.18
N ASN A 145 -17.56 11.05 -9.46
CA ASN A 145 -16.82 12.16 -10.06
C ASN A 145 -17.08 13.51 -9.36
N TYR A 146 -18.17 13.65 -8.61
CA TYR A 146 -18.63 14.93 -8.05
C TYR A 146 -18.74 14.94 -6.52
N SER A 147 -18.72 13.77 -5.88
CA SER A 147 -18.90 13.67 -4.43
C SER A 147 -18.05 12.57 -3.82
N LYS A 148 -17.71 12.75 -2.54
CA LYS A 148 -17.10 11.72 -1.71
C LYS A 148 -18.00 11.51 -0.51
N MET A 149 -18.61 10.32 -0.42
CA MET A 149 -19.43 9.94 0.71
C MET A 149 -18.59 9.09 1.67
N PRO A 150 -18.30 9.57 2.89
CA PRO A 150 -17.54 8.79 3.86
C PRO A 150 -18.33 7.55 4.27
N SER A 151 -17.63 6.44 4.45
CA SER A 151 -18.19 5.20 4.98
C SER A 151 -17.78 5.03 6.44
N LYS A 152 -18.74 4.68 7.30
CA LYS A 152 -18.52 4.24 8.69
C LYS A 152 -18.47 2.72 8.84
N ARG A 153 -18.52 1.98 7.73
CA ARG A 153 -18.69 0.52 7.73
C ARG A 153 -17.37 -0.20 7.97
N VAL A 154 -17.49 -1.41 8.47
CA VAL A 154 -16.41 -2.37 8.63
C VAL A 154 -16.76 -3.59 7.78
N TYR A 155 -15.81 -4.05 6.99
CA TYR A 155 -15.93 -5.24 6.16
C TYR A 155 -14.90 -6.24 6.59
N LYS A 156 -15.21 -7.52 6.34
CA LYS A 156 -14.40 -8.63 6.77
C LYS A 156 -14.28 -9.63 5.63
N ILE A 157 -13.05 -10.06 5.34
CA ILE A 157 -12.75 -11.07 4.31
C ILE A 157 -11.88 -12.15 4.96
N SER A 158 -12.23 -13.42 4.78
CA SER A 158 -11.38 -14.51 5.27
C SER A 158 -10.26 -14.75 4.28
N ILE A 159 -9.04 -15.01 4.75
CA ILE A 159 -7.94 -15.31 3.82
C ILE A 159 -8.17 -16.62 3.05
N ILE A 160 -8.95 -17.54 3.60
CA ILE A 160 -9.30 -18.80 2.93
C ILE A 160 -10.24 -18.59 1.74
N ASP A 161 -10.89 -17.43 1.66
CA ASP A 161 -11.77 -17.11 0.53
C ASP A 161 -10.93 -16.92 -0.75
N PHE A 162 -9.67 -16.51 -0.64
CA PHE A 162 -8.77 -16.35 -1.79
C PHE A 162 -8.43 -17.69 -2.47
N GLU A 163 -8.41 -18.80 -1.73
CA GLU A 163 -8.19 -20.14 -2.28
C GLU A 163 -9.38 -20.64 -3.10
N LYS A 164 -10.58 -20.13 -2.79
CA LYS A 164 -11.85 -20.53 -3.41
C LYS A 164 -12.34 -19.53 -4.46
N THR A 165 -11.73 -18.35 -4.52
CA THR A 165 -12.12 -17.28 -5.44
C THR A 165 -11.29 -17.36 -6.71
N LYS A 166 -11.96 -17.27 -7.86
CA LYS A 166 -11.28 -17.21 -9.15
C LYS A 166 -10.39 -15.97 -9.21
N VAL A 167 -9.11 -16.18 -9.55
CA VAL A 167 -8.16 -15.11 -9.81
C VAL A 167 -8.56 -14.35 -11.09
N ASN A 168 -8.61 -13.02 -11.01
CA ASN A 168 -8.90 -12.15 -12.15
C ASN A 168 -7.67 -11.93 -13.04
N ARG A 169 -6.52 -11.61 -12.41
CA ARG A 169 -5.21 -11.46 -13.06
C ARG A 169 -4.12 -12.05 -12.17
N SER A 170 -3.11 -12.64 -12.77
CA SER A 170 -1.94 -13.20 -12.07
C SER A 170 -0.65 -12.84 -12.80
N LYS A 171 0.45 -12.67 -12.06
CA LYS A 171 1.82 -12.60 -12.61
C LYS A 171 2.87 -12.99 -11.57
N LEU A 172 4.04 -13.38 -12.06
CA LEU A 172 5.22 -13.77 -11.28
C LEU A 172 6.37 -12.79 -11.58
N PHE A 173 7.21 -12.49 -10.58
CA PHE A 173 8.36 -11.58 -10.69
C PHE A 173 9.69 -12.23 -10.34
#